data_AF-A0A8I2FTD0-F1
#
_entry.id   AF-A0A8I2FTD0-F1
#
_cell.length_a   1.000
_cell.length_b   1.000
_cell.length_c   1.000
_cell.angle_alpha   90.00
_cell.angle_beta   90.00
_cell.angle_gamma   90.00
#
_symmetry.space_group_name_H-M   'P 1'
#
loop_
_entity.id
_entity.type
_entity.pdbx_description
1 polymer ?
#
loop_
_entity_poly.entity_id
_entity_poly.type
_entity_poly.pdbx_seq_one_letter_code
_entity_poly.pdbx_strand_id
1 'polypeptide(L)'
;MANVIEIDNDLYKALVESFGQEVLKEKINTFLISAIETQLEKYTGEILKFEKKYGTSFNEFEKMWDEGIIENKHSYEIEGDFMDWEMMEMEKKDLLTALSKLKEHRPERVIS
;
A
#
# COMPACT_ATOMS: atom_id res chain seq x y z
N MET A 1 -5.70 15.80 20.70
CA MET A 1 -6.89 16.08 19.87
C MET A 1 -7.33 14.76 19.29
N ALA A 2 -8.62 14.40 19.39
CA ALA A 2 -9.12 13.21 18.71
C ALA A 2 -9.16 13.51 17.20
N ASN A 3 -8.47 12.71 16.39
CA ASN A 3 -8.60 12.80 14.94
C ASN A 3 -9.94 12.14 14.56
N VAL A 4 -10.94 12.97 14.29
CA VAL A 4 -12.26 12.53 13.83
C VAL A 4 -12.21 12.43 12.30
N ILE A 5 -12.54 11.26 11.76
CA ILE A 5 -12.79 11.10 10.33
C ILE A 5 -14.26 11.45 10.11
N GLU A 6 -14.52 12.52 9.36
CA GLU A 6 -15.88 12.88 8.94
C GLU A 6 -16.29 11.99 7.77
N ILE A 7 -17.46 11.39 7.88
CA ILE A 7 -18.11 10.62 6.83
C ILE A 7 -19.47 11.23 6.56
N ASP A 8 -19.85 11.22 5.28
CA ASP A 8 -21.18 11.65 4.87
C ASP A 8 -22.28 10.85 5.62
N ASN A 9 -23.35 11.53 6.02
CA ASN A 9 -24.39 10.93 6.84
C ASN A 9 -25.19 9.86 6.08
N ASP A 10 -25.40 10.04 4.78
CA ASP A 10 -26.11 9.05 3.97
C ASP A 10 -25.24 7.81 3.77
N LEU A 11 -23.93 7.99 3.60
CA LEU A 11 -22.96 6.90 3.61
C LEU A 11 -22.93 6.17 4.97
N TYR A 12 -22.92 6.89 6.09
CA TYR A 12 -22.97 6.28 7.42
C TYR A 12 -24.23 5.43 7.61
N LYS A 13 -25.40 5.97 7.24
CA LYS A 13 -26.66 5.22 7.32
C LYS A 13 -26.62 3.96 6.47
N ALA A 14 -26.17 4.05 5.21
CA ALA A 14 -26.06 2.89 4.33
C ALA A 14 -25.13 1.80 4.92
N LEU A 15 -24.01 2.21 5.54
CA LEU A 15 -23.10 1.30 6.22
C LEU A 15 -23.73 0.66 7.47
N VAL A 16 -24.44 1.43 8.29
CA VAL A 16 -25.13 0.93 9.48
C VAL A 16 -26.26 -0.02 9.10
N GLU A 17 -27.04 0.28 8.06
CA GLU A 17 -28.11 -0.59 7.55
C GLU A 17 -27.56 -1.91 7.01
N SER A 18 -26.39 -1.87 6.37
CA SER A 18 -25.76 -3.06 5.78
C SER A 18 -25.09 -3.98 6.81
N PHE A 19 -24.49 -3.39 7.86
CA PHE A 19 -23.58 -4.11 8.75
C PHE A 19 -24.03 -4.16 10.21
N GLY A 20 -24.92 -3.26 10.64
CA GLY A 20 -25.23 -2.99 12.04
C GLY A 20 -24.19 -2.09 12.70
N GLN A 21 -24.65 -1.18 13.57
CA GLN A 21 -23.83 -0.14 14.19
C GLN A 21 -22.66 -0.71 15.02
N GLU A 22 -22.92 -1.75 15.81
CA GLU A 22 -21.91 -2.40 16.68
C GLU A 22 -20.80 -3.08 15.88
N VAL A 23 -21.15 -3.69 14.74
CA VAL A 23 -20.22 -4.48 13.92
C VAL A 23 -19.46 -3.59 12.92
N LEU A 24 -19.96 -2.37 12.67
CA LEU A 24 -19.40 -1.46 11.68
C LEU A 24 -17.94 -1.11 11.98
N LYS A 25 -17.60 -0.85 13.25
CA LYS A 25 -16.22 -0.50 13.64
C LYS A 25 -15.23 -1.63 13.37
N GLU A 26 -15.59 -2.87 13.72
CA GLU A 26 -14.75 -4.04 13.47
C GLU A 26 -14.59 -4.35 11.98
N LYS A 27 -15.69 -4.19 11.22
CA LYS A 27 -15.70 -4.38 9.77
C LYS A 27 -14.88 -3.32 9.05
N ILE A 28 -14.92 -2.05 9.48
CA ILE A 28 -14.07 -0.99 8.92
C ILE A 28 -12.60 -1.35 9.13
N ASN A 29 -12.18 -1.72 10.34
CA ASN A 29 -10.79 -2.10 10.60
C ASN A 29 -10.36 -3.30 9.74
N THR A 30 -11.20 -4.32 9.64
CA THR A 30 -10.92 -5.51 8.81
C THR A 30 -10.82 -5.12 7.33
N PHE A 31 -11.75 -4.30 6.84
CA PHE A 31 -11.78 -3.84 5.47
C PHE A 31 -10.55 -3.01 5.10
N LEU A 32 -10.16 -2.06 5.96
CA LEU A 32 -8.95 -1.25 5.76
C LEU A 32 -7.69 -2.12 5.73
N ILE A 33 -7.56 -3.08 6.65
CA ILE A 33 -6.44 -4.03 6.64
C ILE A 33 -6.41 -4.81 5.32
N SER A 34 -7.54 -5.39 4.91
CA SER A 34 -7.60 -6.16 3.67
C SER A 34 -7.32 -5.30 2.43
N ALA A 35 -7.80 -4.05 2.39
CA ALA A 35 -7.53 -3.14 1.29
C ALA A 35 -6.03 -2.81 1.17
N ILE A 36 -5.36 -2.57 2.30
CA ILE A 36 -3.90 -2.35 2.35
C ILE A 36 -3.16 -3.62 1.90
N GLU A 37 -3.56 -4.79 2.38
CA GLU A 37 -2.94 -6.07 2.00
C GLU A 37 -3.07 -6.34 0.48
N THR A 38 -4.26 -6.12 -0.11
CA THR A 38 -4.46 -6.23 -1.55
C THR A 38 -3.60 -5.25 -2.35
N GLN A 39 -3.47 -4.02 -1.87
CA GLN A 39 -2.63 -3.02 -2.53
C GLN A 39 -1.13 -3.35 -2.44
N LEU A 40 -0.68 -3.91 -1.30
CA LEU A 40 0.68 -4.40 -1.13
C LEU A 40 0.99 -5.58 -2.05
N GLU A 41 0.05 -6.51 -2.22
CA GLU A 41 0.18 -7.62 -3.18
C GLU A 41 0.32 -7.10 -4.61
N LYS A 42 -0.50 -6.10 -4.99
CA LYS A 42 -0.40 -5.45 -6.29
C LYS A 42 0.97 -4.82 -6.52
N TYR A 43 1.44 -3.97 -5.59
CA TYR A 43 2.76 -3.34 -5.74
C TYR A 43 3.90 -4.36 -5.76
N THR A 44 3.83 -5.39 -4.91
CA THR A 44 4.83 -6.46 -4.92
C THR A 44 4.86 -7.17 -6.28
N GLY A 45 3.69 -7.43 -6.88
CA GLY A 45 3.59 -8.02 -8.21
C GLY A 45 4.16 -7.15 -9.32
N GLU A 46 3.89 -5.83 -9.30
CA GLU A 46 4.43 -4.90 -10.30
C GLU A 46 5.95 -4.68 -10.13
N ILE A 47 6.44 -4.53 -8.91
CA ILE A 47 7.88 -4.46 -8.59
C ILE A 47 8.62 -5.69 -9.15
N LEU A 48 8.07 -6.89 -8.93
CA LEU A 48 8.64 -8.13 -9.46
C LEU A 48 8.71 -8.15 -11.00
N LYS A 49 7.86 -7.41 -11.71
CA LYS A 49 7.97 -7.30 -13.18
C LYS A 49 9.18 -6.46 -13.57
N PHE A 50 9.44 -5.36 -12.87
CA PHE A 50 10.64 -4.57 -13.11
C PHE A 50 11.90 -5.34 -12.74
N GLU A 51 11.91 -6.04 -11.60
CA GLU A 51 13.05 -6.88 -11.20
C GLU A 51 13.37 -7.96 -12.25
N LYS A 52 12.32 -8.57 -12.84
CA LYS A 52 12.49 -9.52 -13.95
C LYS A 52 12.96 -8.86 -15.23
N LYS A 53 12.47 -7.65 -15.54
CA LYS A 53 12.84 -6.90 -16.74
C LYS A 53 14.31 -6.49 -16.72
N TYR A 54 14.78 -6.01 -15.57
CA TYR A 54 16.15 -5.48 -15.41
C TYR A 54 17.13 -6.48 -14.80
N GLY A 55 16.65 -7.61 -14.28
CA GLY A 55 17.49 -8.70 -13.74
C GLY A 55 18.15 -8.37 -12.40
N THR A 56 17.63 -7.40 -11.67
CA THR A 56 18.23 -6.84 -10.45
C THR A 56 17.14 -6.28 -9.54
N SER A 57 17.44 -6.08 -8.25
CA SER A 57 16.51 -5.42 -7.31
C SER A 57 16.46 -3.90 -7.51
N PHE A 58 15.43 -3.23 -6.95
CA PHE A 58 15.32 -1.76 -7.06
C PHE A 58 16.58 -1.04 -6.54
N ASN A 59 17.05 -1.41 -5.34
CA ASN A 59 18.21 -0.76 -4.71
C ASN A 59 19.49 -0.91 -5.55
N GLU A 60 19.66 -2.05 -6.22
CA GLU A 60 20.79 -2.27 -7.12
C GLU A 60 20.63 -1.48 -8.41
N PHE A 61 19.41 -1.42 -8.96
CA PHE A 61 19.07 -0.62 -10.13
C PHE A 61 19.30 0.87 -9.89
N GLU A 62 18.81 1.41 -8.78
CA GLU A 62 19.00 2.80 -8.33
C GLU A 62 20.50 3.13 -8.23
N LYS A 63 21.29 2.23 -7.63
CA LYS A 63 22.74 2.40 -7.58
C LYS A 63 23.39 2.43 -8.97
N MET A 64 23.00 1.51 -9.86
CA MET A 64 23.51 1.48 -11.24
C MET A 64 23.12 2.74 -12.03
N TRP A 65 21.93 3.29 -11.75
CA TRP A 65 21.44 4.53 -12.34
C TRP A 65 22.31 5.73 -11.94
N ASP A 66 22.57 5.86 -10.64
CA ASP A 66 23.41 6.91 -10.06
C ASP A 66 24.87 6.83 -10.53
N GLU A 67 25.40 5.60 -10.61
CA GLU A 67 26.76 5.33 -11.12
C GLU A 67 26.85 5.47 -12.65
N GLY A 68 25.73 5.64 -13.36
CA GLY A 68 25.69 5.82 -14.81
C GLY A 68 26.03 4.55 -15.61
N ILE A 69 25.86 3.38 -15.00
CA ILE A 69 26.17 2.07 -15.61
C ILE A 69 25.07 1.64 -16.58
N ILE A 70 23.83 2.10 -16.38
CA ILE A 70 22.69 1.74 -17.21
C ILE A 70 22.84 2.37 -18.60
N GLU A 71 23.00 1.51 -19.62
CA GLU A 71 23.01 1.93 -21.00
C GLU A 71 21.66 2.56 -21.39
N ASN A 72 21.69 3.67 -22.13
CA ASN A 72 20.48 4.40 -22.56
C ASN A 72 19.53 4.79 -21.40
N LYS A 73 20.05 5.08 -20.21
CA LYS A 73 19.25 5.44 -19.03
C LYS A 73 18.22 6.55 -19.25
N HIS A 74 18.51 7.50 -20.14
CA HIS A 74 17.59 8.59 -20.53
C HIS A 74 16.67 8.24 -21.70
N SER A 75 16.55 6.97 -22.05
CA SER A 75 15.46 6.53 -22.90
C SER A 75 14.15 6.69 -22.12
N TYR A 76 13.12 7.18 -22.80
CA TYR A 76 11.80 7.43 -22.20
C TYR A 76 11.25 6.18 -21.47
N GLU A 77 11.56 4.99 -21.97
CA GLU A 77 11.15 3.73 -21.36
C GLU A 77 11.86 3.46 -20.03
N ILE A 78 13.20 3.54 -19.98
CA ILE A 78 13.96 3.21 -18.76
C ILE A 78 13.73 4.27 -17.68
N GLU A 79 13.67 5.54 -18.06
CA GLU A 79 13.36 6.63 -17.12
C GLU A 79 11.94 6.51 -16.56
N GLY A 80 10.95 6.20 -17.42
CA GLY A 80 9.57 5.96 -16.99
C GLY A 80 9.46 4.78 -16.03
N ASP A 81 10.09 3.66 -16.37
CA ASP A 81 10.13 2.49 -15.50
C ASP A 81 10.80 2.78 -14.16
N PHE A 82 11.90 3.55 -14.14
CA PHE A 82 12.58 3.92 -12.90
C PHE A 82 11.67 4.76 -11.99
N MET A 83 11.01 5.79 -12.55
CA MET A 83 10.08 6.63 -11.80
C MET A 83 8.88 5.84 -11.26
N ASP A 84 8.28 5.00 -12.08
CA ASP A 84 7.14 4.17 -11.68
C ASP A 84 7.55 3.17 -10.59
N TRP A 85 8.73 2.58 -10.71
CA TRP A 85 9.25 1.64 -9.73
C TRP A 85 9.58 2.32 -8.40
N GLU A 86 10.27 3.47 -8.43
CA GLU A 86 10.57 4.27 -7.23
C GLU A 86 9.29 4.63 -6.48
N MET A 87 8.27 5.14 -7.19
CA MET A 87 6.97 5.44 -6.61
C MET A 87 6.36 4.22 -5.92
N MET A 88 6.38 3.04 -6.56
CA MET A 88 5.81 1.83 -5.97
C MET A 88 6.55 1.36 -4.72
N GLU A 89 7.88 1.48 -4.66
CA GLU A 89 8.66 1.14 -3.46
C GLU A 89 8.33 2.08 -2.30
N MET A 90 8.19 3.38 -2.55
CA MET A 90 7.78 4.36 -1.54
C MET A 90 6.37 4.06 -1.02
N GLU A 91 5.39 3.91 -1.91
CA GLU A 91 4.00 3.64 -1.55
C GLU A 91 3.86 2.32 -0.77
N LYS A 92 4.59 1.28 -1.19
CA LYS A 92 4.64 -0.01 -0.48
C LYS A 92 5.18 0.15 0.95
N LYS A 93 6.24 0.95 1.14
CA LYS A 93 6.82 1.22 2.47
C LYS A 93 5.84 1.97 3.38
N ASP A 94 5.12 2.95 2.85
CA ASP A 94 4.11 3.71 3.59
C ASP A 94 2.92 2.82 3.99
N LEU A 95 2.45 1.97 3.07
CA LEU A 95 1.40 0.99 3.33
C LEU A 95 1.80 -0.05 4.38
N LEU A 96 3.04 -0.57 4.34
CA LEU A 96 3.56 -1.47 5.38
C LEU A 96 3.57 -0.80 6.77
N THR A 97 3.95 0.48 6.81
CA THR A 97 3.95 1.28 8.04
C THR A 97 2.53 1.46 8.58
N ALA A 98 1.57 1.77 7.69
CA ALA A 98 0.15 1.87 8.06
C ALA A 98 -0.40 0.52 8.54
N LEU A 99 -0.06 -0.58 7.87
CA LEU A 99 -0.50 -1.92 8.24
C LEU A 99 -0.02 -2.34 9.63
N SER A 100 1.25 -2.08 9.97
CA SER A 100 1.78 -2.36 11.31
C SER A 100 0.96 -1.66 12.39
N LYS A 101 0.75 -0.35 12.21
CA LYS A 101 -0.03 0.47 13.15
C LYS A 101 -1.46 -0.04 13.29
N LEU A 102 -2.12 -0.40 12.20
CA LEU A 102 -3.50 -0.92 12.25
C LEU A 102 -3.59 -2.29 12.92
N LYS A 103 -2.59 -3.17 12.72
CA LYS A 103 -2.54 -4.49 13.37
C LYS A 103 -2.26 -4.38 14.87
N GLU A 104 -1.43 -3.44 15.30
CA GLU A 104 -1.18 -3.14 16.72
C GLU A 104 -2.45 -2.63 17.46
N HIS A 105 -3.36 -1.97 16.75
CA HIS A 105 -4.63 -1.47 17.31
C HIS A 105 -5.79 -2.47 17.24
N ARG A 106 -5.51 -3.74 16.91
CA ARG A 106 -6.56 -4.76 16.86
C ARG A 106 -7.02 -5.06 18.30
N PRO A 107 -8.28 -4.78 18.68
CA PRO A 107 -8.77 -5.20 19.98
C PRO A 107 -8.67 -6.72 20.05
N GLU A 108 -8.11 -7.23 21.15
CA GLU A 108 -8.10 -8.66 21.42
C GLU A 108 -9.55 -9.17 21.30
N ARG A 109 -9.77 -10.17 20.45
CA ARG A 109 -11.04 -10.89 20.46
C ARG A 109 -11.15 -11.50 21.85
N VAL A 110 -12.00 -10.92 22.70
CA VAL A 110 -12.46 -11.59 23.91
C VAL A 110 -13.26 -12.79 23.44
N ILE A 111 -12.61 -13.95 23.40
CA ILE A 111 -13.29 -15.22 23.22
C ILE A 111 -14.00 -15.49 24.56
N SER A 112 -15.30 -15.19 24.59
CA SER A 112 -16.22 -15.63 25.66
C SER A 112 -16.75 -17.01 25.35
#